data_AF-A0A914FZM5-F1
#
_entry.id   AF-A0A914FZM5-F1
#
_cell.length_a   1.000
_cell.length_b   1.000
_cell.length_c   1.000
_cell.angle_alpha   90.00
_cell.angle_beta   90.00
_cell.angle_gamma   90.00
#
_symmetry.space_group_name_H-M   'P 1'
#
loop_
_entity.id
_entity.type
_entity.pdbx_description
1 polymer ?
#
loop_
_entity_poly.entity_id
_entity_poly.type
_entity_poly.pdbx_seq_one_letter_code
_entity_poly.pdbx_strand_id
1 'polypeptide(L)'
;MILGILIEHLVLITQCIKIVFFVKSLLEPMFANILMSLITCYDYAATLFFSLVEFTSDDTRMTNVGDGLSELPAEIIRFFGLSTSRYASKHPKDHVMYESLKTYFMEPGRYGFTSSDLGDGKYLALGASKVVVPVEGPRNQGALAVIIDSKKTPFYHSINLLEMICNALKIDANITPNRGHWEFAVIYVKRLEWFFIYGRRQDSTVILNSLTNSSGHDTLMEYHGKQISIVQYLEQCYYVEIRFHHWPLA
;
A
#
# COMPACT_ATOMS: atom_id res chain seq x y z
N MET A 1 -34.21 26.18 -11.09
CA MET A 1 -33.70 24.80 -11.32
C MET A 1 -32.41 24.54 -10.54
N ILE A 2 -31.36 25.35 -10.70
CA ILE A 2 -30.08 25.22 -9.97
C ILE A 2 -30.24 25.33 -8.43
N LEU A 3 -31.13 26.21 -7.95
CA LEU A 3 -31.39 26.37 -6.51
C LEU A 3 -32.08 25.14 -5.87
N GLY A 4 -32.86 24.37 -6.64
CA GLY A 4 -33.53 23.16 -6.14
C GLY A 4 -32.56 22.00 -5.92
N ILE A 5 -31.60 21.84 -6.85
CA ILE A 5 -30.53 20.84 -6.76
C ILE A 5 -29.62 21.13 -5.56
N LEU A 6 -29.29 22.41 -5.32
CA LEU A 6 -28.52 22.84 -4.15
C LEU A 6 -29.21 22.52 -2.82
N ILE A 7 -30.54 22.64 -2.75
CA ILE A 7 -31.33 22.34 -1.55
C ILE A 7 -31.39 20.83 -1.30
N GLU A 8 -31.58 20.01 -2.35
CA GLU A 8 -31.57 18.55 -2.20
C GLU A 8 -30.19 18.01 -1.80
N HIS A 9 -29.11 18.56 -2.34
CA HIS A 9 -27.76 18.23 -1.89
C HIS A 9 -27.48 18.68 -0.45
N LEU A 10 -27.98 19.85 -0.02
CA LEU A 10 -27.87 20.27 1.38
C LEU A 10 -28.63 19.31 2.31
N VAL A 11 -29.79 18.80 1.90
CA VAL A 11 -30.56 17.81 2.68
C VAL A 11 -29.81 16.49 2.80
N LEU A 12 -29.18 16.01 1.72
CA LEU A 12 -28.36 14.80 1.73
C LEU A 12 -27.14 14.95 2.64
N ILE A 13 -26.44 16.09 2.56
CA ILE A 13 -25.32 16.44 3.44
C ILE A 13 -25.80 16.48 4.90
N THR A 14 -26.97 17.06 5.16
CA THR A 14 -27.55 17.13 6.50
C THR A 14 -27.93 15.74 7.04
N GLN A 15 -28.36 14.82 6.17
CA GLN A 15 -28.65 13.42 6.55
C GLN A 15 -27.37 12.62 6.81
N CYS A 16 -26.32 12.80 6.01
CA CYS A 16 -25.01 12.21 6.28
C CYS A 16 -24.41 12.73 7.60
N ILE A 17 -24.55 14.03 7.89
CA ILE A 17 -24.14 14.62 9.17
C ILE A 17 -24.94 14.00 10.33
N LYS A 18 -26.24 13.75 10.17
CA LYS A 18 -27.06 13.07 11.20
C LYS A 18 -26.64 11.62 11.45
N ILE A 19 -26.22 10.88 10.42
CA ILE A 19 -25.67 9.53 10.56
C ILE A 19 -24.35 9.57 11.35
N VAL A 20 -23.48 10.54 11.06
CA VAL A 20 -22.22 10.75 11.81
C VAL A 20 -22.50 11.14 13.28
N PHE A 21 -23.53 11.95 13.54
CA PHE A 21 -23.92 12.31 14.91
C PHE A 21 -24.61 11.17 15.68
N PHE A 22 -25.29 10.24 15.01
CA PHE A 22 -25.89 9.08 15.66
C PHE A 22 -24.82 8.13 16.24
N VAL A 23 -23.67 8.01 15.58
CA VAL A 23 -22.51 7.23 16.08
C VAL A 23 -21.84 7.91 17.28
N LYS A 24 -21.96 9.25 17.42
CA LYS A 24 -21.36 10.05 18.50
C LYS A 24 -21.87 9.70 19.91
N SER A 25 -23.08 9.16 20.03
CA SER A 25 -23.73 8.92 21.33
C SER A 25 -23.27 7.65 22.07
N LEU A 26 -22.44 6.79 21.45
CA LEU A 26 -22.24 5.42 21.94
C LEU A 26 -20.83 5.05 22.43
N LEU A 27 -19.76 5.77 22.07
CA LEU A 27 -18.38 5.32 22.36
C LEU A 27 -17.36 6.48 22.41
N GLU A 28 -17.12 7.08 23.58
CA GLU A 28 -16.31 8.31 23.67
C GLU A 28 -14.77 8.17 23.57
N PRO A 29 -14.08 7.09 23.98
CA PRO A 29 -12.61 7.04 23.81
C PRO A 29 -12.13 6.40 22.49
N MET A 30 -12.96 5.61 21.80
CA MET A 30 -12.63 5.08 20.45
C MET A 30 -12.91 6.10 19.34
N PHE A 31 -13.61 7.19 19.67
CA PHE A 31 -14.13 8.15 18.69
C PHE A 31 -13.04 8.96 18.00
N ALA A 32 -11.94 9.33 18.66
CA ALA A 32 -10.92 10.16 18.01
C ALA A 32 -10.26 9.44 16.83
N ASN A 33 -9.92 8.16 16.99
CA ASN A 33 -9.31 7.36 15.94
C ASN A 33 -10.31 6.95 14.85
N ILE A 34 -11.56 6.65 15.22
CA ILE A 34 -12.63 6.34 14.26
C ILE A 34 -13.07 7.60 13.51
N LEU A 35 -13.17 8.75 14.17
CA LEU A 35 -13.51 10.03 13.58
C LEU A 35 -12.39 10.51 12.67
N MET A 36 -11.12 10.36 13.05
CA MET A 36 -10.00 10.63 12.13
C MET A 36 -10.01 9.65 10.96
N SER A 37 -10.27 8.36 11.17
CA SER A 37 -10.45 7.39 10.08
C SER A 37 -11.63 7.73 9.18
N LEU A 38 -12.73 8.23 9.74
CA LEU A 38 -13.93 8.66 9.04
C LEU A 38 -13.72 10.01 8.36
N ILE A 39 -12.91 10.92 8.91
CA ILE A 39 -12.52 12.19 8.30
C ILE A 39 -11.57 11.93 7.15
N THR A 40 -10.59 11.04 7.29
CA THR A 40 -9.71 10.64 6.18
C THR A 40 -10.50 9.84 5.15
N CYS A 41 -11.41 8.94 5.57
CA CYS A 41 -12.36 8.31 4.66
C CYS A 41 -13.34 9.32 4.07
N TYR A 42 -13.64 10.43 4.74
CA TYR A 42 -14.51 11.51 4.26
C TYR A 42 -13.76 12.42 3.31
N ASP A 43 -12.49 12.72 3.52
CA ASP A 43 -11.66 13.46 2.57
C ASP A 43 -11.41 12.59 1.34
N TYR A 44 -11.20 11.29 1.53
CA TYR A 44 -11.13 10.32 0.44
C TYR A 44 -12.48 10.18 -0.26
N ALA A 45 -13.58 10.04 0.49
CA ALA A 45 -14.94 9.94 -0.03
C ALA A 45 -15.43 11.26 -0.62
N ALA A 46 -14.99 12.42 -0.15
CA ALA A 46 -15.30 13.75 -0.67
C ALA A 46 -14.49 13.98 -1.95
N THR A 47 -13.22 13.58 -2.01
CA THR A 47 -12.43 13.58 -3.25
C THR A 47 -13.04 12.64 -4.29
N LEU A 48 -13.52 11.47 -3.84
CA LEU A 48 -14.30 10.53 -4.64
C LEU A 48 -15.65 11.11 -5.06
N PHE A 49 -16.35 11.79 -4.16
CA PHE A 49 -17.67 12.37 -4.36
C PHE A 49 -17.58 13.56 -5.29
N PHE A 50 -16.55 14.42 -5.19
CA PHE A 50 -16.25 15.47 -6.16
C PHE A 50 -15.92 14.89 -7.53
N SER A 51 -15.09 13.83 -7.59
CA SER A 51 -14.79 13.12 -8.85
C SER A 51 -16.03 12.43 -9.45
N LEU A 52 -16.95 11.95 -8.61
CA LEU A 52 -18.23 11.34 -9.02
C LEU A 52 -19.26 12.40 -9.41
N VAL A 53 -19.30 13.55 -8.73
CA VAL A 53 -20.23 14.66 -8.99
C VAL A 53 -19.90 15.35 -10.31
N GLU A 54 -18.62 15.59 -10.61
CA GLU A 54 -18.19 16.05 -11.95
C GLU A 54 -18.66 15.07 -13.03
N PHE A 55 -18.54 13.77 -12.79
CA PHE A 55 -18.95 12.72 -13.74
C PHE A 55 -20.49 12.63 -13.90
N THR A 56 -21.25 12.74 -12.81
CA THR A 56 -22.74 12.72 -12.86
C THR A 56 -23.32 13.95 -13.55
N SER A 57 -22.58 15.07 -13.62
CA SER A 57 -23.09 16.27 -14.29
C SER A 57 -23.08 16.17 -15.83
N ASP A 58 -22.18 15.37 -16.40
CA ASP A 58 -22.07 15.17 -17.86
C ASP A 58 -22.67 13.83 -18.35
N ASP A 59 -22.64 12.75 -17.54
CA ASP A 59 -23.06 11.40 -17.98
C ASP A 59 -24.46 10.95 -17.51
N THR A 60 -25.23 11.78 -16.79
CA THR A 60 -26.62 11.45 -16.37
C THR A 60 -27.62 11.28 -17.53
N ARG A 61 -27.16 11.29 -18.78
CA ARG A 61 -27.95 10.91 -19.98
C ARG A 61 -27.83 9.43 -20.36
N MET A 62 -26.96 8.65 -19.72
CA MET A 62 -26.90 7.19 -19.86
C MET A 62 -27.32 6.62 -18.50
N THR A 63 -28.52 6.12 -18.23
CA THR A 63 -29.38 5.23 -19.00
C THR A 63 -30.66 5.09 -18.17
N ASN A 64 -31.85 5.16 -18.79
CA ASN A 64 -33.05 4.54 -18.24
C ASN A 64 -32.84 3.02 -18.33
N VAL A 65 -32.14 2.44 -17.35
CA VAL A 65 -32.06 0.98 -17.22
C VAL A 65 -33.36 0.55 -16.57
N GLY A 66 -34.19 -0.16 -17.35
CA GLY A 66 -35.48 -0.68 -16.89
C GLY A 66 -35.37 -1.67 -15.72
N ASP A 67 -36.54 -2.13 -15.27
CA ASP A 67 -36.92 -2.98 -14.12
C ASP A 67 -36.07 -4.22 -13.73
N GLY A 68 -34.79 -4.32 -14.09
CA GLY A 68 -33.88 -5.40 -13.73
C GLY A 68 -32.63 -4.92 -13.00
N LEU A 69 -32.65 -4.97 -11.67
CA LEU A 69 -31.47 -4.83 -10.80
C LEU A 69 -30.34 -5.84 -11.12
N SER A 70 -30.66 -6.90 -11.86
CA SER A 70 -29.77 -8.00 -12.20
C SER A 70 -28.79 -7.72 -13.35
N GLU A 71 -28.90 -6.60 -14.07
CA GLU A 71 -28.13 -6.40 -15.31
C GLU A 71 -27.46 -5.02 -15.43
N LEU A 72 -26.91 -4.48 -14.33
CA LEU A 72 -25.89 -3.44 -14.50
C LEU A 72 -24.69 -4.06 -15.24
N PRO A 73 -24.28 -3.53 -16.40
CA PRO A 73 -23.16 -4.08 -17.16
C PRO A 73 -21.90 -4.15 -16.29
N ALA A 74 -21.18 -5.27 -16.37
CA ALA A 74 -19.97 -5.50 -15.59
C ALA A 74 -18.91 -4.42 -15.85
N GLU A 75 -18.94 -3.83 -17.05
CA GLU A 75 -18.09 -2.71 -17.47
C GLU A 75 -18.33 -1.46 -16.63
N ILE A 76 -19.59 -1.15 -16.29
CA ILE A 76 -19.94 -0.01 -15.45
C ILE A 76 -19.42 -0.22 -14.03
N ILE A 77 -19.68 -1.41 -13.45
CA ILE A 77 -19.18 -1.76 -12.11
C ILE A 77 -17.65 -1.68 -12.06
N ARG A 78 -16.98 -2.20 -13.08
CA ARG A 78 -15.51 -2.15 -13.20
C ARG A 78 -15.02 -0.71 -13.36
N PHE A 79 -15.69 0.11 -14.16
CA PHE A 79 -15.37 1.52 -14.33
C PHE A 79 -15.40 2.25 -12.99
N PHE A 80 -16.49 2.13 -12.23
CA PHE A 80 -16.59 2.74 -10.90
C PHE A 80 -15.53 2.18 -9.93
N GLY A 81 -15.27 0.86 -9.97
CA GLY A 81 -14.20 0.23 -9.18
C GLY A 81 -12.82 0.82 -9.46
N LEU A 82 -12.51 1.15 -10.72
CA LEU A 82 -11.26 1.80 -11.12
C LEU A 82 -11.25 3.29 -10.77
N SER A 83 -12.34 4.02 -11.03
CA SER A 83 -12.45 5.46 -10.74
C SER A 83 -12.27 5.75 -9.25
N THR A 84 -12.87 4.92 -8.40
CA THR A 84 -12.71 5.00 -6.94
C THR A 84 -11.26 4.72 -6.49
N SER A 85 -10.41 4.08 -7.32
CA SER A 85 -9.01 3.71 -6.99
C SER A 85 -8.00 4.75 -7.42
N ARG A 86 -8.42 5.69 -8.27
CA ARG A 86 -7.52 6.56 -9.01
C ARG A 86 -6.58 7.35 -8.11
N TYR A 87 -7.05 7.80 -6.96
CA TYR A 87 -6.23 8.56 -6.01
C TYR A 87 -5.06 7.71 -5.50
N ALA A 88 -5.33 6.53 -4.91
CA ALA A 88 -4.29 5.63 -4.43
C ALA A 88 -3.30 5.24 -5.54
N SER A 89 -3.79 4.96 -6.75
CA SER A 89 -2.92 4.64 -7.89
C SER A 89 -2.02 5.80 -8.32
N LYS A 90 -2.44 7.05 -8.12
CA LYS A 90 -1.63 8.25 -8.42
C LYS A 90 -0.61 8.59 -7.33
N HIS A 91 -0.74 8.01 -6.13
CA HIS A 91 0.11 8.30 -4.99
C HIS A 91 0.78 7.02 -4.45
N PRO A 92 1.62 6.33 -5.25
CA PRO A 92 2.24 5.07 -4.87
C PRO A 92 3.24 5.18 -3.71
N LYS A 93 3.68 6.40 -3.39
CA LYS A 93 4.53 6.66 -2.20
C LYS A 93 3.74 6.57 -0.90
N ASP A 94 2.45 6.89 -0.95
CA ASP A 94 1.59 6.95 0.23
C ASP A 94 0.68 5.72 0.34
N HIS A 95 0.41 5.05 -0.80
CA HIS A 95 -0.48 3.91 -0.88
C HIS A 95 0.12 2.75 -1.67
N VAL A 96 -0.20 1.54 -1.22
CA VAL A 96 0.04 0.30 -1.96
C VAL A 96 -1.28 -0.39 -2.23
N MET A 97 -1.47 -0.82 -3.47
CA MET A 97 -2.65 -1.56 -3.88
C MET A 97 -2.27 -3.00 -4.19
N TYR A 98 -2.87 -3.95 -3.49
CA TYR A 98 -2.70 -5.38 -3.75
C TYR A 98 -4.07 -6.05 -3.73
N GLU A 99 -4.21 -7.21 -4.39
CA GLU A 99 -5.46 -8.01 -4.44
C GLU A 99 -6.72 -7.19 -4.76
N SER A 100 -7.18 -7.18 -6.01
CA SER A 100 -8.48 -6.67 -6.47
C SER A 100 -9.06 -5.53 -5.60
N LEU A 101 -8.40 -4.37 -5.63
CA LEU A 101 -8.84 -3.11 -5.01
C LEU A 101 -8.62 -2.95 -3.50
N LYS A 102 -7.87 -3.83 -2.82
CA LYS A 102 -7.40 -3.50 -1.46
C LYS A 102 -6.28 -2.46 -1.53
N THR A 103 -6.38 -1.45 -0.68
CA THR A 103 -5.43 -0.33 -0.61
C THR A 103 -4.94 -0.18 0.81
N TYR A 104 -3.64 -0.05 1.00
CA TYR A 104 -3.00 0.09 2.31
C TYR A 104 -2.18 1.37 2.35
N PHE A 105 -2.09 1.98 3.52
CA PHE A 105 -1.24 3.13 3.77
C PHE A 105 0.20 2.67 4.01
N MET A 106 1.15 3.27 3.29
CA MET A 106 2.57 3.01 3.48
C MET A 106 3.09 3.64 4.78
N GLU A 107 2.55 4.82 5.14
CA GLU A 107 2.88 5.53 6.37
C GLU A 107 1.59 5.88 7.15
N PRO A 108 1.04 4.93 7.94
CA PRO A 108 -0.20 5.15 8.68
C PRO A 108 -0.16 6.39 9.60
N GLY A 109 1.03 6.72 10.13
CA GLY A 109 1.25 7.88 10.99
C GLY A 109 0.87 9.23 10.36
N ARG A 110 1.04 9.38 9.03
CA ARG A 110 0.65 10.61 8.30
C ARG A 110 -0.86 10.88 8.37
N TYR A 111 -1.65 9.83 8.61
CA TYR A 111 -3.11 9.87 8.65
C TYR A 111 -3.65 9.75 10.08
N GLY A 112 -2.80 9.94 11.09
CA GLY A 112 -3.18 9.87 12.50
C GLY A 112 -3.32 8.45 13.05
N PHE A 113 -2.88 7.42 12.31
CA PHE A 113 -2.89 6.06 12.81
C PHE A 113 -1.58 5.71 13.51
N THR A 114 -1.67 5.00 14.62
CA THR A 114 -0.50 4.38 15.26
C THR A 114 -0.07 3.16 14.47
N SER A 115 1.17 3.17 13.96
CA SER A 115 1.80 1.95 13.44
C SER A 115 2.12 1.00 14.59
N SER A 116 1.71 -0.26 14.47
CA SER A 116 2.14 -1.31 15.39
C SER A 116 3.33 -2.05 14.78
N ASP A 117 4.48 -1.96 15.44
CA ASP A 117 5.62 -2.80 15.12
C ASP A 117 5.28 -4.26 15.48
N LEU A 118 5.51 -5.17 14.53
CA LEU A 118 5.29 -6.60 14.71
C LEU A 118 6.60 -7.35 15.03
N GLY A 119 7.74 -6.66 15.03
CA GLY A 119 9.06 -7.26 15.12
C GLY A 119 9.56 -7.81 13.77
N ASP A 120 10.80 -8.30 13.77
CA ASP A 120 11.46 -8.93 12.61
C ASP A 120 11.47 -8.05 11.34
N GLY A 121 11.47 -6.73 11.52
CA GLY A 121 11.42 -5.77 10.41
C GLY A 121 10.03 -5.68 9.74
N LYS A 122 8.95 -6.04 10.44
CA LYS A 122 7.58 -5.95 9.95
C LYS A 122 6.74 -4.98 10.76
N TYR A 123 5.79 -4.31 10.10
CA TYR A 123 4.75 -3.53 10.76
C TYR A 123 3.36 -3.97 10.31
N LEU A 124 2.36 -3.62 11.12
CA LEU A 124 0.96 -3.81 10.75
C LEU A 124 0.50 -2.65 9.87
N ALA A 125 0.38 -2.90 8.56
CA ALA A 125 -0.19 -1.95 7.63
C ALA A 125 -1.71 -1.89 7.82
N LEU A 126 -2.25 -0.67 7.77
CA LEU A 126 -3.67 -0.40 7.81
C LEU A 126 -4.14 -0.04 6.41
N GLY A 127 -5.34 -0.48 6.05
CA GLY A 127 -5.89 -0.25 4.73
C GLY A 127 -7.39 -0.45 4.70
N ALA A 128 -7.92 -0.47 3.48
CA ALA A 128 -9.31 -0.78 3.21
C ALA A 128 -9.44 -1.64 1.96
N SER A 129 -10.38 -2.58 1.99
CA SER A 129 -10.92 -3.20 0.79
C SER A 129 -12.16 -2.47 0.38
N LYS A 130 -12.38 -2.35 -0.93
CA LYS A 130 -13.59 -1.76 -1.46
C LYS A 130 -14.18 -2.62 -2.55
N VAL A 131 -15.50 -2.62 -2.63
CA VAL A 131 -16.25 -3.30 -3.67
C VAL A 131 -17.37 -2.38 -4.13
N VAL A 132 -17.57 -2.31 -5.45
CA VAL A 132 -18.73 -1.64 -6.04
C VAL A 132 -19.76 -2.72 -6.34
N VAL A 133 -20.96 -2.57 -5.79
CA VAL A 133 -22.05 -3.54 -5.99
C VAL A 133 -23.33 -2.82 -6.40
N PRO A 134 -24.14 -3.42 -7.28
CA PRO A 134 -25.50 -2.96 -7.51
C PRO A 134 -26.35 -3.20 -6.26
N VAL A 135 -27.19 -2.24 -5.91
CA VAL A 135 -28.14 -2.33 -4.80
C VAL A 135 -29.50 -1.81 -5.23
N GLU A 136 -30.55 -2.30 -4.58
CA GLU A 136 -31.90 -1.80 -4.75
C GLU A 136 -32.06 -0.43 -4.09
N GLY A 137 -32.34 0.58 -4.90
CA GLY A 137 -32.68 1.93 -4.45
C GLY A 137 -34.19 2.10 -4.22
N PRO A 138 -34.60 3.23 -3.64
CA PRO A 138 -36.01 3.53 -3.42
C PRO A 138 -36.81 3.44 -4.72
N ARG A 139 -38.00 2.82 -4.68
CA ARG A 139 -38.90 2.65 -5.82
C ARG A 139 -38.34 1.77 -6.96
N ASN A 140 -37.62 0.69 -6.61
CA ASN A 140 -37.03 -0.27 -7.55
C ASN A 140 -36.02 0.37 -8.53
N GLN A 141 -35.48 1.55 -8.21
CA GLN A 141 -34.45 2.16 -9.02
C GLN A 141 -33.10 1.52 -8.66
N GLY A 142 -32.42 0.95 -9.65
CA GLY A 142 -31.06 0.44 -9.46
C GLY A 142 -30.11 1.55 -9.02
N ALA A 143 -29.28 1.26 -8.01
CA ALA A 143 -28.21 2.14 -7.56
C ALA A 143 -26.90 1.36 -7.46
N LEU A 144 -25.79 2.09 -7.43
CA LEU A 144 -24.48 1.52 -7.12
C LEU A 144 -24.08 1.92 -5.70
N ALA A 145 -23.71 0.94 -4.89
CA ALA A 145 -23.12 1.15 -3.58
C ALA A 145 -21.62 0.88 -3.63
N VAL A 146 -20.86 1.71 -2.92
CA VAL A 146 -19.45 1.44 -2.62
C VAL A 146 -19.39 0.92 -1.19
N ILE A 147 -19.05 -0.35 -1.04
CA ILE A 147 -18.83 -0.98 0.26
C ILE A 147 -17.35 -0.84 0.58
N ILE A 148 -17.03 -0.27 1.74
CA ILE A 148 -15.66 -0.12 2.24
C ILE A 148 -15.55 -0.91 3.53
N ASP A 149 -14.54 -1.77 3.61
CA ASP A 149 -14.21 -2.53 4.81
C ASP A 149 -12.75 -2.31 5.19
N SER A 150 -12.49 -2.06 6.47
CA SER A 150 -11.14 -1.85 6.98
C SER A 150 -10.34 -3.15 6.95
N LYS A 151 -9.07 -3.08 6.58
CA LYS A 151 -8.16 -4.22 6.55
C LYS A 151 -6.88 -3.92 7.30
N LYS A 152 -6.29 -4.97 7.87
CA LYS A 152 -4.95 -4.93 8.47
C LYS A 152 -4.15 -6.12 7.94
N THR A 153 -2.87 -5.92 7.66
CA THR A 153 -2.00 -6.98 7.16
C THR A 153 -0.53 -6.65 7.45
N PRO A 154 0.35 -7.63 7.69
CA PRO A 154 1.77 -7.38 7.90
C PRO A 154 2.46 -6.91 6.61
N PHE A 155 3.29 -5.89 6.73
CA PHE A 155 4.19 -5.38 5.69
C PHE A 155 5.63 -5.38 6.21
N TYR A 156 6.61 -5.47 5.32
CA TYR A 156 8.02 -5.25 5.67
C TYR A 156 8.31 -3.75 5.73
N HIS A 157 9.12 -3.34 6.71
CA HIS A 157 9.70 -2.01 6.71
C HIS A 157 10.65 -1.83 5.52
N SER A 158 10.77 -0.59 5.04
CA SER A 158 11.81 -0.22 4.10
C SER A 158 13.12 -0.03 4.86
N ILE A 159 13.86 -1.13 5.03
CA ILE A 159 15.14 -1.21 5.73
C ILE A 159 16.19 -1.85 4.84
N ASN A 160 17.46 -1.66 5.18
CA ASN A 160 18.54 -2.28 4.41
C ASN A 160 18.56 -3.82 4.61
N LEU A 161 19.06 -4.56 3.62
CA LEU A 161 19.06 -6.03 3.62
C LEU A 161 19.70 -6.63 4.87
N LEU A 162 20.84 -6.10 5.28
CA LEU A 162 21.58 -6.60 6.42
C LEU A 162 20.82 -6.36 7.73
N GLU A 163 20.31 -5.15 7.93
CA GLU A 163 19.47 -4.79 9.07
C GLU A 163 18.21 -5.66 9.14
N MET A 164 17.59 -5.95 8.00
CA MET A 164 16.45 -6.87 7.94
C MET A 164 16.81 -8.27 8.44
N ILE A 165 17.94 -8.82 7.99
CA ILE A 165 18.43 -10.13 8.41
C ILE A 165 18.81 -10.13 9.90
N CYS A 166 19.56 -9.13 10.35
CA CYS A 166 20.00 -8.97 11.73
C CYS A 166 18.82 -8.82 12.69
N ASN A 167 17.79 -8.04 12.33
CA ASN A 167 16.57 -7.88 13.13
C ASN A 167 15.80 -9.21 13.25
N ALA A 168 15.66 -9.94 12.15
CA ALA A 168 14.98 -11.24 12.16
C ALA A 168 15.74 -12.32 12.94
N LEU A 169 17.08 -12.30 12.90
CA LEU A 169 17.94 -13.21 13.67
C LEU A 169 18.19 -12.76 15.12
N LYS A 170 17.85 -11.50 15.45
CA LYS A 170 18.15 -10.83 16.73
C LYS A 170 19.64 -10.85 17.07
N ILE A 171 20.48 -10.53 16.09
CA ILE A 171 21.94 -10.48 16.22
C ILE A 171 22.51 -9.15 15.74
N ASP A 172 23.70 -8.81 16.22
CA ASP A 172 24.45 -7.63 15.76
C ASP A 172 25.12 -7.88 14.40
N ALA A 173 25.18 -6.85 13.56
CA ALA A 173 25.77 -6.92 12.22
C ALA A 173 27.28 -7.22 12.23
N ASN A 174 27.98 -6.93 13.32
CA ASN A 174 29.41 -7.24 13.48
C ASN A 174 29.68 -8.73 13.78
N ILE A 175 28.64 -9.51 14.08
CA ILE A 175 28.80 -10.95 14.30
C ILE A 175 29.07 -11.62 12.96
N THR A 176 30.12 -12.44 12.90
CA THR A 176 30.32 -13.37 11.79
C THR A 176 29.17 -14.38 11.83
N PRO A 177 28.33 -14.47 10.79
CA PRO A 177 27.22 -15.40 10.85
C PRO A 177 27.76 -16.83 10.98
N ASN A 178 26.92 -17.78 11.42
CA ASN A 178 27.21 -19.21 11.34
C ASN A 178 26.33 -19.84 10.27
N ARG A 179 26.60 -21.06 9.83
CA ARG A 179 25.84 -21.74 8.75
C ARG A 179 24.31 -21.65 8.92
N GLY A 180 23.79 -21.78 10.15
CA GLY A 180 22.36 -21.65 10.42
C GLY A 180 21.81 -20.24 10.15
N HIS A 181 22.60 -19.20 10.45
CA HIS A 181 22.27 -17.82 10.08
C HIS A 181 22.20 -17.63 8.56
N TRP A 182 23.09 -18.25 7.76
CA TRP A 182 23.01 -18.21 6.29
C TRP A 182 21.75 -18.86 5.77
N GLU A 183 21.48 -20.09 6.20
CA GLU A 183 20.31 -20.85 5.74
C GLU A 183 19.01 -20.11 6.06
N PHE A 184 18.93 -19.51 7.25
CA PHE A 184 17.81 -18.64 7.62
C PHE A 184 17.72 -17.40 6.72
N ALA A 185 18.82 -16.66 6.55
CA ALA A 185 18.85 -15.43 5.76
C ALA A 185 18.39 -15.70 4.31
N VAL A 186 18.87 -16.77 3.69
CA VAL A 186 18.48 -17.18 2.33
C VAL A 186 16.97 -17.42 2.23
N ILE A 187 16.38 -18.10 3.21
CA ILE A 187 14.92 -18.36 3.23
C ILE A 187 14.16 -17.06 3.47
N TYR A 188 14.64 -16.23 4.38
CA TYR A 188 13.94 -15.03 4.84
C TYR A 188 13.83 -13.96 3.76
N VAL A 189 14.90 -13.75 2.99
CA VAL A 189 14.96 -12.67 1.97
C VAL A 189 14.50 -13.13 0.59
N LYS A 190 14.24 -14.43 0.44
CA LYS A 190 13.83 -15.02 -0.83
C LYS A 190 12.53 -14.41 -1.33
N ARG A 191 12.48 -14.09 -2.62
CA ARG A 191 11.30 -13.54 -3.31
C ARG A 191 10.86 -12.16 -2.82
N LEU A 192 11.67 -11.51 -1.98
CA LEU A 192 11.46 -10.10 -1.66
C LEU A 192 12.04 -9.24 -2.80
N GLU A 193 11.41 -8.09 -2.99
CA GLU A 193 11.82 -7.09 -3.95
C GLU A 193 12.76 -6.09 -3.27
N TRP A 194 13.87 -5.79 -3.93
CA TRP A 194 14.94 -4.95 -3.41
C TRP A 194 15.34 -3.92 -4.45
N PHE A 195 15.86 -2.79 -3.99
CA PHE A 195 16.42 -1.73 -4.84
C PHE A 195 17.92 -1.60 -4.57
N PHE A 196 18.67 -1.22 -5.60
CA PHE A 196 20.08 -0.91 -5.42
C PHE A 196 20.25 0.48 -4.82
N ILE A 197 21.14 0.62 -3.85
CA ILE A 197 21.50 1.92 -3.29
C ILE A 197 22.64 2.56 -4.10
N TYR A 198 23.39 1.77 -4.88
CA TYR A 198 24.57 2.21 -5.61
C TYR A 198 24.51 1.87 -7.10
N GLY A 199 25.23 2.66 -7.89
CA GLY A 199 25.42 2.45 -9.32
C GLY A 199 24.30 3.00 -10.20
N ARG A 200 24.34 2.64 -11.49
CA ARG A 200 23.42 3.20 -12.52
C ARG A 200 21.98 2.69 -12.41
N ARG A 201 21.69 1.82 -11.43
CA ARG A 201 20.46 1.05 -11.29
C ARG A 201 19.69 1.38 -10.00
N GLN A 202 19.93 2.57 -9.43
CA GLN A 202 19.38 2.98 -8.14
C GLN A 202 17.84 2.93 -8.04
N ASP A 203 17.14 3.06 -9.16
CA ASP A 203 15.67 2.99 -9.20
C ASP A 203 15.13 1.65 -9.76
N SER A 204 16.02 0.71 -10.09
CA SER A 204 15.58 -0.60 -10.58
C SER A 204 15.38 -1.56 -9.42
N THR A 205 14.29 -2.30 -9.49
CA THR A 205 14.00 -3.35 -8.53
C THR A 205 14.50 -4.71 -9.01
N VAL A 206 14.91 -5.54 -8.05
CA VAL A 206 15.33 -6.92 -8.28
C VAL A 206 14.67 -7.84 -7.26
N ILE A 207 14.29 -9.03 -7.71
CA ILE A 207 13.78 -10.07 -6.83
C ILE A 207 14.94 -10.97 -6.46
N LEU A 208 15.27 -11.05 -5.17
CA LEU A 208 16.35 -11.93 -4.71
C LEU A 208 15.90 -13.39 -4.73
N ASN A 209 16.65 -14.22 -5.44
CA ASN A 209 16.41 -15.66 -5.54
C ASN A 209 17.17 -16.46 -4.48
N SER A 210 18.35 -15.97 -4.08
CA SER A 210 19.26 -16.61 -3.13
C SER A 210 20.31 -15.61 -2.66
N LEU A 211 21.04 -15.97 -1.60
CA LEU A 211 22.31 -15.33 -1.22
C LEU A 211 23.47 -16.25 -1.59
N THR A 212 24.67 -15.71 -1.76
CA THR A 212 25.88 -16.50 -1.99
C THR A 212 26.31 -17.26 -0.73
N ASN A 213 27.02 -18.36 -0.92
CA ASN A 213 27.63 -19.12 0.18
C ASN A 213 29.04 -18.61 0.56
N SER A 214 29.49 -17.54 -0.09
CA SER A 214 30.80 -16.92 0.08
C SER A 214 30.65 -15.46 0.48
N SER A 215 31.64 -14.94 1.22
CA SER A 215 31.70 -13.53 1.59
C SER A 215 32.07 -12.63 0.40
N GLY A 216 31.95 -11.32 0.57
CA GLY A 216 32.39 -10.36 -0.45
C GLY A 216 33.90 -10.41 -0.75
N HIS A 217 34.71 -10.81 0.23
CA HIS A 217 36.16 -10.97 0.04
C HIS A 217 36.52 -12.23 -0.74
N ASP A 218 35.82 -13.33 -0.48
CA ASP A 218 36.14 -14.64 -1.07
C ASP A 218 35.56 -14.78 -2.48
N THR A 219 34.55 -13.97 -2.81
CA THR A 219 33.93 -13.98 -4.13
C THR A 219 34.78 -13.18 -5.11
N LEU A 220 35.41 -13.89 -6.05
CA LEU A 220 36.23 -13.32 -7.10
C LEU A 220 35.44 -13.13 -8.39
N MET A 221 35.78 -12.08 -9.14
CA MET A 221 35.29 -11.82 -10.49
C MET A 221 36.43 -11.34 -11.38
N GLU A 222 36.28 -11.56 -12.70
CA GLU A 222 37.20 -11.01 -13.68
C GLU A 222 36.85 -9.55 -14.00
N TYR A 223 37.82 -8.65 -13.87
CA TYR A 223 37.71 -7.24 -14.21
C TYR A 223 39.00 -6.76 -14.88
N HIS A 224 38.90 -6.27 -16.12
CA HIS A 224 40.05 -5.88 -16.97
C HIS A 224 41.17 -6.94 -17.02
N GLY A 225 40.78 -8.21 -17.17
CA GLY A 225 41.73 -9.34 -17.26
C GLY A 225 42.44 -9.69 -15.95
N LYS A 226 42.00 -9.14 -14.81
CA LYS A 226 42.48 -9.49 -13.47
C LYS A 226 41.36 -10.09 -12.63
N GLN A 227 41.69 -11.08 -11.82
CA GLN A 227 40.80 -11.58 -10.78
C GLN A 227 40.85 -10.61 -9.59
N ILE A 228 39.71 -10.04 -9.24
CA ILE A 228 39.56 -9.15 -8.08
C ILE A 228 38.36 -9.59 -7.25
N SER A 229 38.35 -9.29 -5.95
CA SER A 229 37.17 -9.57 -5.12
C SER A 229 36.03 -8.59 -5.41
N ILE A 230 34.81 -8.97 -5.08
CA ILE A 230 33.64 -8.08 -5.18
C ILE A 230 33.83 -6.82 -4.32
N VAL A 231 34.43 -6.95 -3.13
CA VAL A 231 34.75 -5.80 -2.26
C VAL A 231 35.70 -4.84 -2.98
N GLN A 232 36.80 -5.34 -3.54
CA GLN A 232 37.76 -4.53 -4.29
C GLN A 232 37.13 -3.85 -5.50
N TYR A 233 36.26 -4.57 -6.22
CA TYR A 233 35.53 -4.00 -7.36
C TYR A 233 34.64 -2.84 -6.93
N LEU A 234 33.89 -2.99 -5.83
CA LEU A 234 32.99 -1.95 -5.33
C LEU A 234 33.76 -0.72 -4.82
N GLU A 235 34.87 -0.91 -4.14
CA GLU A 235 35.76 0.18 -3.72
C GLU A 235 36.36 0.92 -4.91
N GLN A 236 36.86 0.21 -5.92
CA GLN A 236 37.54 0.83 -7.08
C GLN A 236 36.56 1.52 -8.04
N CYS A 237 35.40 0.92 -8.31
CA CYS A 237 34.48 1.40 -9.33
C CYS A 237 33.43 2.37 -8.79
N TYR A 238 33.03 2.21 -7.52
CA TYR A 238 31.95 2.99 -6.92
C TYR A 238 32.41 3.83 -5.72
N TYR A 239 33.67 3.73 -5.29
CA TYR A 239 34.19 4.44 -4.12
C TYR A 239 33.39 4.13 -2.85
N VAL A 240 32.89 2.89 -2.73
CA VAL A 240 32.11 2.42 -1.59
C VAL A 240 32.97 1.49 -0.74
N GLU A 241 33.12 1.84 0.53
CA GLU A 241 33.75 0.99 1.54
C GLU A 241 32.70 0.05 2.15
N ILE A 242 32.91 -1.26 2.04
CA ILE A 242 31.98 -2.27 2.57
C ILE A 242 32.33 -2.58 4.02
N ARG A 243 31.51 -2.05 4.93
CA ARG A 243 31.70 -2.24 6.38
C ARG A 243 31.52 -3.69 6.85
N PHE A 244 30.66 -4.46 6.20
CA PHE A 244 30.22 -5.79 6.64
C PHE A 244 30.62 -6.86 5.63
N HIS A 245 31.90 -6.88 5.26
CA HIS A 245 32.43 -7.70 4.17
C HIS A 245 32.37 -9.22 4.41
N HIS A 246 32.16 -9.65 5.67
CA HIS A 246 32.03 -11.05 6.07
C HIS A 246 30.63 -11.63 5.85
N TRP A 247 29.63 -10.80 5.55
CA TRP A 247 28.28 -11.24 5.20
C TRP A 247 28.21 -11.75 3.75
N PRO A 248 27.24 -12.65 3.46
CA PRO A 248 26.99 -13.11 2.10
C PRO A 248 26.56 -11.97 1.18
N LEU A 249 26.82 -12.17 -0.11
CA LEU A 249 26.33 -11.31 -1.17
C LEU A 249 24.93 -11.73 -1.61
N ALA A 250 24.17 -10.78 -2.11
CA ALA A 250 22.83 -10.96 -2.65
C ALA A 250 22.85 -10.97 -4.19
#